data_AF-A0A7W9LAT9-F1
#
_entry.id   AF-A0A7W9LAT9-F1
#
_cell.length_a   1.000
_cell.length_b   1.000
_cell.length_c   1.000
_cell.angle_alpha   90.00
_cell.angle_beta   90.00
_cell.angle_gamma   90.00
#
_symmetry.space_group_name_H-M   'P 1'
#
loop_
_entity.id
_entity.type
_entity.pdbx_description
1 polymer ?
#
loop_
_entity_poly.entity_id
_entity_poly.type
_entity_poly.pdbx_seq_one_letter_code
_entity_poly.pdbx_strand_id
1 'polypeptide(L)'
;MNSREPFDDLEAELLALGDLLDVPSGPPPSEVAAAVRARLEDAHGEAPDPVPAHTTARRRRRARWKVVTAAVLVVIAITAATPQGRAAVVRILRFAGIELRIGDTPPRAVTSVTPLPYEHAVDQDGLKVEVKFQVRTLKALGAPERTTVSDRGRVVSMFWPGGVRLDQFDGDLDPVLFKKLGPPWPDYTKVGTHQAWWIPGAHPLGYLSRADGTEIPLRQAGPTLIWQQDALNYRLEGVRTKEEAVRVAASLG
;
A
#
# COMPACT_ATOMS: atom_id res chain seq x y z
N MET A 1 -35.74 -19.59 -2.01
CA MET A 1 -35.58 -18.90 -0.72
C MET A 1 -34.33 -18.06 -0.82
N ASN A 2 -34.50 -16.75 -1.05
CA ASN A 2 -33.39 -15.80 -1.21
C ASN A 2 -32.80 -15.48 0.16
N SER A 3 -31.51 -15.72 0.31
CA SER A 3 -30.71 -15.27 1.46
C SER A 3 -30.70 -13.74 1.46
N ARG A 4 -31.20 -13.12 2.53
CA ARG A 4 -30.99 -11.68 2.78
C ARG A 4 -29.49 -11.45 2.94
N GLU A 5 -28.93 -10.52 2.19
CA GLU A 5 -27.52 -10.17 2.36
C GLU A 5 -27.36 -9.37 3.67
N PRO A 6 -26.28 -9.59 4.44
CA PRO A 6 -26.08 -8.95 5.75
C PRO A 6 -25.98 -7.41 5.68
N PHE A 7 -25.87 -6.84 4.48
CA PHE A 7 -25.83 -5.38 4.26
C PHE A 7 -27.22 -4.75 4.14
N ASP A 8 -28.24 -5.52 3.73
CA ASP A 8 -29.62 -5.02 3.57
C ASP A 8 -30.21 -4.65 4.94
N ASP A 9 -29.92 -5.45 5.96
CA ASP A 9 -30.37 -5.20 7.33
C ASP A 9 -29.70 -3.94 7.91
N LEU A 10 -28.43 -3.69 7.59
CA LEU A 10 -27.70 -2.51 8.05
C LEU A 10 -28.17 -1.23 7.34
N GLU A 11 -28.43 -1.28 6.04
CA GLU A 11 -29.02 -0.16 5.30
C GLU A 11 -30.40 0.20 5.85
N ALA A 12 -31.24 -0.81 6.12
CA ALA A 12 -32.55 -0.62 6.74
C ALA A 12 -32.45 -0.01 8.15
N GLU A 13 -31.49 -0.46 8.97
CA GLU A 13 -31.24 0.12 10.29
C GLU A 13 -30.74 1.57 10.22
N LEU A 14 -29.90 1.91 9.24
CA LEU A 14 -29.40 3.27 9.04
C LEU A 14 -30.48 4.22 8.53
N LEU A 15 -31.38 3.74 7.66
CA LEU A 15 -32.54 4.50 7.20
C LEU A 15 -33.54 4.72 8.34
N ALA A 16 -33.82 3.69 9.15
CA ALA A 16 -34.66 3.82 10.33
C ALA A 16 -34.08 4.80 11.37
N LEU A 17 -32.75 4.84 11.50
CA LEU A 17 -32.07 5.82 12.32
C LEU A 17 -32.18 7.24 11.73
N GLY A 18 -32.10 7.39 10.41
CA GLY A 18 -32.35 8.64 9.69
C GLY A 18 -33.73 9.21 9.99
N ASP A 19 -34.75 8.36 10.01
CA ASP A 19 -36.14 8.74 10.32
C ASP A 19 -36.34 9.13 11.80
N LEU A 20 -35.50 8.61 12.71
CA LEU A 20 -35.50 8.96 14.13
C LEU A 20 -34.75 10.27 14.43
N LEU A 21 -33.98 10.79 13.47
CA LEU A 21 -33.28 12.05 13.63
C LEU A 21 -34.22 13.21 13.31
N ASP A 22 -34.66 13.91 14.36
CA ASP A 22 -35.36 15.19 14.22
C ASP A 22 -34.37 16.27 13.74
N VAL A 23 -34.20 16.32 12.42
CA VAL A 23 -33.41 17.35 11.73
C VAL A 23 -34.32 18.57 11.57
N PRO A 24 -34.04 19.68 12.28
CA PRO A 24 -34.85 20.87 12.12
C PRO A 24 -34.78 21.31 10.67
N SER A 25 -35.93 21.54 10.05
CA SER A 25 -36.02 22.23 8.77
C SER A 25 -35.21 23.51 8.89
N GLY A 26 -34.08 23.56 8.20
CA GLY A 26 -33.28 24.77 8.14
C GLY A 26 -34.15 25.91 7.58
N PRO A 27 -33.83 27.17 7.92
CA PRO A 27 -34.48 28.30 7.25
C PRO A 27 -34.36 28.13 5.73
N PRO A 28 -35.36 28.57 4.95
CA PRO A 28 -35.37 28.42 3.51
C PRO A 28 -34.06 28.95 2.89
N PRO A 29 -33.56 28.34 1.79
CA PRO A 29 -32.26 28.70 1.20
C PRO A 29 -32.11 30.20 0.89
N SER A 30 -33.21 30.90 0.60
CA SER A 30 -33.26 32.34 0.40
C SER A 30 -32.91 33.15 1.66
N GLU A 31 -33.35 32.70 2.84
CA GLU A 31 -33.02 33.34 4.12
C GLU A 31 -31.56 33.10 4.52
N VAL A 32 -31.02 31.90 4.24
CA VAL A 32 -29.60 31.62 4.44
C VAL A 32 -28.75 32.49 3.52
N ALA A 33 -29.14 32.61 2.24
CA ALA A 33 -28.45 33.46 1.28
C ALA A 33 -28.51 34.94 1.65
N ALA A 34 -29.66 35.43 2.16
CA ALA A 34 -29.81 36.79 2.65
C ALA A 34 -28.95 37.05 3.90
N ALA A 35 -28.93 36.11 4.85
CA ALA A 35 -28.12 36.21 6.06
C ALA A 35 -26.61 36.18 5.77
N VAL A 36 -26.17 35.35 4.80
CA VAL A 36 -24.77 35.32 4.35
C VAL A 36 -24.40 36.61 3.62
N ARG A 37 -25.28 37.14 2.78
CA ARG A 37 -25.04 38.40 2.06
C ARG A 37 -24.94 39.59 3.01
N ALA A 38 -25.88 39.71 3.95
CA ALA A 38 -25.84 40.73 5.00
C ALA A 38 -24.55 40.63 5.85
N ARG A 39 -24.11 39.40 6.17
CA ARG A 39 -22.86 39.17 6.92
C ARG A 39 -21.61 39.55 6.13
N LEU A 40 -21.60 39.38 4.81
CA LEU A 40 -20.49 39.74 3.92
C LEU A 40 -20.45 41.25 3.65
N GLU A 41 -21.61 41.90 3.62
CA GLU A 41 -21.76 43.35 3.50
C GLU A 41 -21.34 44.06 4.81
N ASP A 42 -21.77 43.55 5.97
CA ASP A 42 -21.33 44.03 7.30
C ASP A 42 -19.83 43.77 7.56
N ALA A 43 -19.24 42.74 6.96
CA ALA A 43 -17.82 42.44 7.14
C ALA A 43 -16.86 43.45 6.47
N HIS A 44 -17.39 44.36 5.63
CA HIS A 44 -16.61 45.40 4.96
C HIS A 44 -16.71 46.80 5.59
N GLY A 45 -17.44 46.97 6.71
CA GLY A 45 -17.52 48.24 7.41
C GLY A 45 -17.73 48.05 8.92
N GLU A 46 -16.78 48.56 9.70
CA GLU A 46 -16.86 48.81 11.16
C GLU A 46 -17.18 47.61 12.08
N ALA A 47 -16.32 47.35 13.07
CA ALA A 47 -16.56 46.35 14.10
C ALA A 47 -17.71 46.77 15.04
N PRO A 48 -18.76 45.94 15.26
CA PRO A 48 -19.77 46.24 16.28
C PRO A 48 -19.45 45.58 17.62
N ASP A 49 -19.79 46.30 18.70
CA ASP A 49 -19.74 45.87 20.10
C ASP A 49 -20.57 44.60 20.40
N PRO A 50 -20.25 43.84 21.47
CA PRO A 50 -20.82 42.51 21.70
C PRO A 50 -22.21 42.59 22.35
N VAL A 51 -23.23 42.10 21.64
CA VAL A 51 -24.56 41.81 22.21
C VAL A 51 -24.56 40.43 22.89
N PRO A 52 -25.08 40.27 24.12
CA PRO A 52 -25.07 38.99 24.80
C PRO A 52 -26.27 38.14 24.36
N ALA A 53 -26.05 37.19 23.45
CA ALA A 53 -27.07 36.21 23.12
C ALA A 53 -26.49 34.78 22.97
N HIS A 54 -27.17 33.83 23.62
CA HIS A 54 -27.17 32.37 23.38
C HIS A 54 -26.12 31.48 24.09
N THR A 55 -26.23 31.37 25.41
CA THR A 55 -25.61 30.27 26.19
C THR A 55 -26.26 28.90 25.91
N THR A 56 -27.50 28.86 25.43
CA THR A 56 -28.26 27.62 25.15
C THR A 56 -27.89 26.96 23.82
N ALA A 57 -27.60 27.75 22.78
CA ALA A 57 -27.18 27.25 21.46
C ALA A 57 -25.82 26.53 21.53
N ARG A 58 -24.88 27.06 22.32
CA ARG A 58 -23.55 26.47 22.51
C ARG A 58 -23.61 25.13 23.25
N ARG A 59 -24.55 24.96 24.18
CA ARG A 59 -24.78 23.71 24.92
C ARG A 59 -25.38 22.63 24.03
N ARG A 60 -26.36 22.99 23.18
CA ARG A 60 -26.94 22.08 22.17
C ARG A 60 -25.91 21.70 21.09
N ARG A 61 -25.07 22.64 20.63
CA ARG A 61 -23.98 22.35 19.69
C ARG A 61 -22.95 21.41 20.31
N ARG A 62 -22.53 21.61 21.57
CA ARG A 62 -21.65 20.68 22.29
C ARG A 62 -22.28 19.30 22.51
N ALA A 63 -23.58 19.24 22.83
CA ALA A 63 -24.29 17.97 22.96
C ALA A 63 -24.40 17.23 21.61
N ARG A 64 -24.71 17.94 20.52
CA ARG A 64 -24.71 17.40 19.16
C ARG A 64 -23.33 16.89 18.75
N TRP A 65 -22.26 17.62 19.06
CA TRP A 65 -20.89 17.16 18.83
C TRP A 65 -20.55 15.92 19.65
N LYS A 66 -21.01 15.83 20.91
CA LYS A 66 -20.83 14.61 21.72
C LYS A 66 -21.54 13.40 21.11
N VAL A 67 -22.75 13.58 20.57
CA VAL A 67 -23.48 12.50 19.88
C VAL A 67 -22.78 12.10 18.59
N VAL A 68 -22.31 13.06 17.78
CA VAL A 68 -21.53 12.78 16.57
C VAL A 68 -20.22 12.06 16.92
N THR A 69 -19.48 12.53 17.93
CA THR A 69 -18.26 11.87 18.39
C THR A 69 -18.55 10.46 18.92
N ALA A 70 -19.62 10.27 19.68
CA ALA A 70 -20.01 8.95 20.17
C ALA A 70 -20.40 8.02 19.02
N ALA A 71 -21.18 8.49 18.04
CA ALA A 71 -21.54 7.74 16.85
C ALA A 71 -20.30 7.36 16.02
N VAL A 72 -19.38 8.30 15.80
CA VAL A 72 -18.10 8.04 15.12
C VAL A 72 -17.27 7.01 15.90
N LEU A 73 -17.19 7.10 17.22
CA LEU A 73 -16.48 6.13 18.06
C LEU A 73 -17.12 4.74 18.01
N VAL A 74 -18.44 4.66 17.97
CA VAL A 74 -19.19 3.40 17.83
C VAL A 74 -18.95 2.79 16.44
N VAL A 75 -19.01 3.58 15.37
CA VAL A 75 -18.68 3.13 14.01
C VAL A 75 -17.24 2.64 13.92
N ILE A 76 -16.28 3.36 14.51
CA ILE A 76 -14.88 2.93 14.59
C ILE A 76 -14.76 1.62 15.38
N ALA A 77 -15.44 1.50 16.52
CA ALA A 77 -15.41 0.31 17.35
C ALA A 77 -16.01 -0.91 16.64
N ILE A 78 -17.13 -0.77 15.93
CA ILE A 78 -17.78 -1.84 15.15
C ILE A 78 -16.90 -2.24 13.96
N THR A 79 -16.34 -1.26 13.24
CA THR A 79 -15.41 -1.51 12.13
C THR A 79 -14.17 -2.24 12.64
N ALA A 80 -13.59 -1.83 13.77
CA ALA A 80 -12.47 -2.52 14.39
C ALA A 80 -12.87 -3.89 14.98
N ALA A 81 -14.12 -4.12 15.34
CA ALA A 81 -14.58 -5.38 15.93
C ALA A 81 -14.92 -6.46 14.89
N THR A 82 -15.36 -6.08 13.69
CA THR A 82 -15.76 -7.04 12.63
C THR A 82 -14.56 -7.56 11.82
N PRO A 83 -14.54 -8.84 11.41
CA PRO A 83 -13.47 -9.39 10.56
C PRO A 83 -13.31 -8.62 9.23
N GLN A 84 -14.43 -8.18 8.64
CA GLN A 84 -14.44 -7.38 7.40
C GLN A 84 -13.92 -5.95 7.61
N GLY A 85 -14.21 -5.31 8.75
CA GLY A 85 -13.69 -3.96 9.03
C GLY A 85 -12.22 -3.94 9.44
N ARG A 86 -11.69 -5.04 10.04
CA ARG A 86 -10.24 -5.22 10.27
C ARG A 86 -9.45 -5.54 9.00
N ALA A 87 -10.09 -6.14 8.00
CA ALA A 87 -9.44 -6.57 6.77
C ALA A 87 -8.80 -5.42 5.97
N ALA A 88 -9.08 -4.15 6.32
CA ALA A 88 -8.64 -2.98 5.59
C ALA A 88 -7.42 -2.25 6.17
N VAL A 89 -6.82 -2.69 7.29
CA VAL A 89 -5.58 -2.05 7.77
C VAL A 89 -4.38 -2.65 7.03
N VAL A 90 -4.18 -2.18 5.79
CA VAL A 90 -2.96 -2.45 5.04
C VAL A 90 -1.88 -1.47 5.53
N ARG A 91 -0.85 -1.99 6.20
CA ARG A 91 0.36 -1.20 6.45
C ARG A 91 1.17 -1.15 5.15
N ILE A 92 1.44 0.07 4.68
CA ILE A 92 2.21 0.32 3.47
C ILE A 92 3.64 0.69 3.87
N LEU A 93 4.61 -0.15 3.51
CA LEU A 93 6.03 0.17 3.61
C LEU A 93 6.61 0.34 2.22
N ARG A 94 7.19 1.51 1.95
CA ARG A 94 7.95 1.74 0.71
C ARG A 94 9.43 1.64 1.00
N PHE A 95 10.11 0.73 0.31
CA PHE A 95 11.54 0.50 0.48
C PHE A 95 12.14 0.00 -0.83
N ALA A 96 13.26 0.58 -1.26
CA ALA A 96 14.00 0.15 -2.44
C ALA A 96 13.13 0.08 -3.73
N GLY A 97 12.23 1.04 -3.95
CA GLY A 97 11.29 1.04 -5.09
C GLY A 97 10.14 0.01 -4.97
N ILE A 98 9.99 -0.65 -3.82
CA ILE A 98 8.99 -1.71 -3.56
C ILE A 98 7.99 -1.23 -2.51
N GLU A 99 6.71 -1.38 -2.79
CA GLU A 99 5.60 -1.17 -1.86
C GLU A 99 5.16 -2.50 -1.23
N LEU A 100 5.44 -2.69 0.06
CA LEU A 100 4.91 -3.82 0.83
C LEU A 100 3.55 -3.44 1.40
N ARG A 101 2.50 -4.15 0.98
CA ARG A 101 1.13 -4.07 1.49
C ARG A 101 0.91 -5.20 2.48
N ILE A 102 1.00 -4.88 3.76
CA ILE A 102 0.99 -5.84 4.87
C ILE A 102 -0.41 -5.86 5.50
N GLY A 103 -1.09 -7.00 5.44
CA GLY A 103 -2.42 -7.20 6.04
C GLY A 103 -2.53 -8.55 6.75
N ASP A 104 -3.49 -8.72 7.66
CA ASP A 104 -3.52 -9.84 8.62
C ASP A 104 -3.79 -11.23 8.00
N THR A 105 -4.12 -11.29 6.71
CA THR A 105 -4.38 -12.53 5.99
C THR A 105 -3.33 -12.74 4.88
N PRO A 106 -2.67 -13.91 4.81
CA PRO A 106 -1.80 -14.24 3.70
C PRO A 106 -2.58 -14.14 2.38
N PRO A 107 -2.03 -13.45 1.36
CA PRO A 107 -2.71 -13.37 0.07
C PRO A 107 -2.79 -14.75 -0.58
N ARG A 108 -3.80 -14.94 -1.43
CA ARG A 108 -3.95 -16.17 -2.22
C ARG A 108 -2.71 -16.38 -3.09
N ALA A 109 -2.18 -17.60 -3.06
CA ALA A 109 -1.09 -17.98 -3.94
C ALA A 109 -1.52 -17.90 -5.41
N VAL A 110 -0.62 -17.43 -6.26
CA VAL A 110 -0.83 -17.33 -7.71
C VAL A 110 0.02 -18.37 -8.42
N THR A 111 -0.50 -18.97 -9.49
CA THR A 111 0.21 -19.97 -10.32
C THR A 111 0.66 -19.40 -11.66
N SER A 112 0.36 -18.13 -11.92
CA SER A 112 0.80 -17.45 -13.13
C SER A 112 2.32 -17.41 -13.21
N VAL A 113 2.84 -17.48 -14.42
CA VAL A 113 4.28 -17.30 -14.72
C VAL A 113 4.39 -16.28 -15.84
N THR A 114 3.73 -15.14 -15.66
CA THR A 114 3.75 -14.06 -16.64
C THR A 114 5.14 -13.44 -16.62
N PRO A 115 5.88 -13.43 -17.75
CA PRO A 115 7.17 -12.77 -17.82
C PRO A 115 7.02 -11.27 -17.57
N LEU A 116 8.12 -10.63 -17.17
CA LEU A 116 8.17 -9.18 -17.10
C LEU A 116 8.00 -8.58 -18.52
N PRO A 117 7.42 -7.38 -18.64
CA PRO A 117 7.35 -6.68 -19.91
C PRO A 117 8.75 -6.57 -20.55
N TYR A 118 8.85 -6.90 -21.83
CA TYR A 118 10.10 -6.87 -22.60
C TYR A 118 11.23 -7.74 -22.04
N GLU A 119 10.91 -8.78 -21.25
CA GLU A 119 11.90 -9.74 -20.73
C GLU A 119 12.51 -10.58 -21.86
N HIS A 120 13.83 -10.60 -21.93
CA HIS A 120 14.60 -11.43 -22.86
C HIS A 120 15.99 -11.76 -22.31
N ALA A 121 16.59 -12.86 -22.80
CA ALA A 121 17.91 -13.30 -22.37
C ALA A 121 19.02 -12.47 -23.01
N VAL A 122 20.11 -12.25 -22.25
CA VAL A 122 21.22 -11.40 -22.65
C VAL A 122 22.55 -11.96 -22.12
N ASP A 123 23.62 -11.77 -22.88
CA ASP A 123 24.99 -12.13 -22.48
C ASP A 123 25.72 -10.96 -21.80
N GLN A 124 27.01 -11.14 -21.46
CA GLN A 124 27.77 -10.11 -20.77
C GLN A 124 27.99 -8.83 -21.60
N ASP A 125 28.07 -8.95 -22.91
CA ASP A 125 28.31 -7.80 -23.78
C ASP A 125 27.02 -7.04 -24.06
N GLY A 126 25.90 -7.75 -24.23
CA GLY A 126 24.57 -7.16 -24.30
C GLY A 126 24.18 -6.40 -23.03
N LEU A 127 24.56 -6.89 -21.84
CA LEU A 127 24.32 -6.17 -20.59
C LEU A 127 24.96 -4.78 -20.57
N LYS A 128 26.17 -4.64 -21.13
CA LYS A 128 26.88 -3.34 -21.19
C LYS A 128 26.20 -2.36 -22.15
N VAL A 129 25.48 -2.87 -23.14
CA VAL A 129 24.80 -2.06 -24.16
C VAL A 129 23.42 -1.64 -23.69
N GLU A 130 22.68 -2.55 -23.05
CA GLU A 130 21.27 -2.35 -22.74
C GLU A 130 21.00 -1.75 -21.35
N VAL A 131 21.92 -1.94 -20.40
CA VAL A 131 21.72 -1.54 -19.00
C VAL A 131 22.49 -0.27 -18.70
N LYS A 132 21.82 0.71 -18.09
CA LYS A 132 22.40 2.04 -17.77
C LYS A 132 23.05 2.12 -16.40
N PHE A 133 23.05 1.03 -15.64
CA PHE A 133 23.63 0.94 -14.30
C PHE A 133 24.68 -0.17 -14.22
N GLN A 134 25.55 -0.08 -13.21
CA GLN A 134 26.57 -1.09 -12.98
C GLN A 134 25.92 -2.39 -12.45
N VAL A 135 25.84 -3.38 -13.32
CA VAL A 135 25.38 -4.73 -12.96
C VAL A 135 26.39 -5.40 -12.03
N ARG A 136 25.92 -5.91 -10.89
CA ARG A 136 26.74 -6.64 -9.91
C ARG A 136 26.38 -8.13 -9.90
N THR A 137 27.22 -8.96 -9.29
CA THR A 137 26.96 -10.40 -9.15
C THR A 137 27.18 -10.88 -7.72
N LEU A 138 26.72 -12.09 -7.41
CA LEU A 138 26.86 -12.73 -6.10
C LEU A 138 28.03 -13.72 -6.14
N LYS A 139 29.19 -13.31 -5.65
CA LYS A 139 30.41 -14.14 -5.70
C LYS A 139 30.24 -15.49 -5.01
N ALA A 140 29.42 -15.56 -3.96
CA ALA A 140 29.14 -16.80 -3.24
C ALA A 140 28.38 -17.84 -4.07
N LEU A 141 27.70 -17.43 -5.15
CA LEU A 141 26.94 -18.34 -6.04
C LEU A 141 27.68 -18.65 -7.35
N GLY A 142 28.80 -17.98 -7.62
CA GLY A 142 29.50 -18.09 -8.90
C GLY A 142 28.72 -17.45 -10.06
N ALA A 143 29.03 -17.87 -11.30
CA ALA A 143 28.37 -17.33 -12.49
C ALA A 143 26.89 -17.77 -12.57
N PRO A 144 25.97 -16.88 -12.97
CA PRO A 144 24.58 -17.26 -13.20
C PRO A 144 24.45 -18.17 -14.43
N GLU A 145 23.48 -19.08 -14.40
CA GLU A 145 23.14 -19.96 -15.54
C GLU A 145 22.48 -19.17 -16.68
N ARG A 146 21.76 -18.11 -16.32
CA ARG A 146 21.03 -17.25 -17.25
C ARG A 146 20.94 -15.85 -16.69
N THR A 147 21.04 -14.87 -17.58
CA THR A 147 20.72 -13.48 -17.29
C THR A 147 19.67 -12.98 -18.26
N THR A 148 18.71 -12.19 -17.77
CA THR A 148 17.70 -11.53 -18.58
C THR A 148 17.66 -10.04 -18.28
N VAL A 149 17.31 -9.26 -19.29
CA VAL A 149 16.95 -7.86 -19.16
C VAL A 149 15.45 -7.74 -19.42
N SER A 150 14.79 -6.87 -18.65
CA SER A 150 13.39 -6.53 -18.87
C SER A 150 13.17 -5.04 -18.68
N ASP A 151 11.98 -4.59 -19.05
CA ASP A 151 11.56 -3.20 -18.89
C ASP A 151 12.56 -2.19 -19.49
N ARG A 152 12.99 -2.48 -20.73
CA ARG A 152 13.91 -1.63 -21.53
C ARG A 152 15.25 -1.33 -20.85
N GLY A 153 15.85 -2.32 -20.20
CA GLY A 153 17.17 -2.18 -19.58
C GLY A 153 17.14 -1.74 -18.12
N ARG A 154 15.95 -1.51 -17.54
CA ARG A 154 15.80 -1.04 -16.15
C ARG A 154 15.85 -2.16 -15.12
N VAL A 155 15.58 -3.40 -15.51
CA VAL A 155 15.63 -4.56 -14.60
C VAL A 155 16.53 -5.63 -15.19
N VAL A 156 17.53 -6.04 -14.42
CA VAL A 156 18.39 -7.20 -14.70
C VAL A 156 18.04 -8.32 -13.73
N SER A 157 17.78 -9.51 -14.27
CA SER A 157 17.51 -10.71 -13.48
C SER A 157 18.53 -11.79 -13.77
N MET A 158 19.17 -12.30 -12.72
CA MET A 158 20.16 -13.38 -12.79
C MET A 158 19.62 -14.62 -12.09
N PHE A 159 19.88 -15.79 -12.67
CA PHE A 159 19.34 -17.08 -12.22
C PHE A 159 20.45 -18.08 -11.93
N TRP A 160 20.30 -18.82 -10.83
CA TRP A 160 21.21 -19.88 -10.38
C TRP A 160 20.42 -21.18 -10.08
N PRO A 161 21.12 -22.33 -9.94
CA PRO A 161 20.48 -23.58 -9.53
C PRO A 161 19.64 -23.45 -8.25
N GLY A 162 18.65 -24.33 -8.11
CA GLY A 162 17.78 -24.35 -6.94
C GLY A 162 16.73 -23.22 -6.90
N GLY A 163 16.55 -22.52 -8.02
CA GLY A 163 15.55 -21.46 -8.15
C GLY A 163 15.97 -20.13 -7.53
N VAL A 164 17.27 -19.93 -7.29
CA VAL A 164 17.79 -18.67 -6.76
C VAL A 164 17.79 -17.61 -7.85
N ARG A 165 17.25 -16.44 -7.53
CA ARG A 165 17.12 -15.32 -8.45
C ARG A 165 17.57 -14.03 -7.78
N LEU A 166 18.43 -13.25 -8.46
CA LEU A 166 18.73 -11.87 -8.08
C LEU A 166 18.11 -10.93 -9.12
N ASP A 167 17.29 -10.00 -8.67
CA ASP A 167 16.88 -8.84 -9.47
C ASP A 167 17.64 -7.59 -9.02
N GLN A 168 18.05 -6.79 -10.00
CA GLN A 168 18.74 -5.51 -9.83
C GLN A 168 18.03 -4.46 -10.66
N PHE A 169 17.74 -3.31 -10.06
CA PHE A 169 17.06 -2.23 -10.75
C PHE A 169 17.32 -0.87 -10.09
N ASP A 170 17.26 0.20 -10.88
CA ASP A 170 17.35 1.56 -10.38
C ASP A 170 16.03 2.03 -9.74
N GLY A 171 16.13 2.96 -8.80
CA GLY A 171 15.01 3.43 -7.97
C GLY A 171 13.93 4.25 -8.66
N ASP A 172 14.10 4.54 -9.96
CA ASP A 172 13.18 5.37 -10.76
C ASP A 172 12.17 4.53 -11.57
N LEU A 173 11.92 3.28 -11.15
CA LEU A 173 10.88 2.44 -11.73
C LEU A 173 9.48 2.99 -11.40
N ASP A 174 8.97 3.85 -12.28
CA ASP A 174 7.54 3.93 -12.55
C ASP A 174 7.22 2.76 -13.50
N PRO A 175 6.51 1.70 -13.03
CA PRO A 175 5.55 1.64 -11.93
C PRO A 175 6.06 0.97 -10.64
N VAL A 176 5.44 1.33 -9.52
CA VAL A 176 5.67 0.78 -8.17
C VAL A 176 5.43 -0.73 -8.14
N LEU A 177 6.49 -1.51 -7.91
CA LEU A 177 6.39 -2.93 -7.58
C LEU A 177 5.71 -3.07 -6.23
N PHE A 178 4.65 -3.87 -6.11
CA PHE A 178 4.01 -4.12 -4.82
C PHE A 178 4.02 -5.60 -4.44
N LYS A 179 4.12 -5.84 -3.14
CA LYS A 179 4.05 -7.17 -2.53
C LYS A 179 2.94 -7.18 -1.50
N LYS A 180 1.95 -8.04 -1.68
CA LYS A 180 0.94 -8.31 -0.65
C LYS A 180 1.51 -9.34 0.32
N LEU A 181 1.45 -9.07 1.62
CA LEU A 181 2.06 -9.89 2.65
C LEU A 181 1.06 -10.12 3.78
N GLY A 182 1.04 -11.35 4.29
CA GLY A 182 0.41 -11.72 5.56
C GLY A 182 1.42 -12.39 6.48
N PRO A 183 1.00 -12.89 7.65
CA PRO A 183 1.89 -13.69 8.51
C PRO A 183 2.50 -14.89 7.75
N PRO A 184 3.78 -15.24 7.97
CA PRO A 184 4.77 -14.56 8.81
C PRO A 184 5.20 -13.21 8.22
N TRP A 185 5.28 -12.20 9.09
CA TRP A 185 5.58 -10.82 8.72
C TRP A 185 7.03 -10.62 8.27
N PRO A 186 7.32 -9.55 7.52
CA PRO A 186 8.69 -9.17 7.21
C PRO A 186 9.51 -8.88 8.47
N ASP A 187 10.75 -9.37 8.47
CA ASP A 187 11.75 -9.07 9.48
C ASP A 187 12.72 -8.01 8.95
N TYR A 188 13.02 -7.02 9.77
CA TYR A 188 14.12 -6.11 9.50
C TYR A 188 15.48 -6.83 9.67
N THR A 189 16.43 -6.54 8.80
CA THR A 189 17.81 -7.05 8.87
C THR A 189 18.79 -6.08 8.18
N LYS A 190 20.05 -6.49 8.02
CA LYS A 190 21.08 -5.74 7.29
C LYS A 190 21.90 -6.63 6.36
N VAL A 191 22.35 -6.06 5.25
CA VAL A 191 23.38 -6.65 4.36
C VAL A 191 24.61 -5.75 4.46
N GLY A 192 25.60 -6.18 5.26
CA GLY A 192 26.70 -5.30 5.65
C GLY A 192 26.17 -4.08 6.42
N THR A 193 26.42 -2.88 5.90
CA THR A 193 25.92 -1.62 6.46
C THR A 193 24.54 -1.21 5.93
N HIS A 194 24.02 -1.91 4.91
CA HIS A 194 22.78 -1.54 4.22
C HIS A 194 21.57 -2.11 4.94
N GLN A 195 20.51 -1.31 5.03
CA GLN A 195 19.24 -1.76 5.59
C GLN A 195 18.59 -2.76 4.63
N ALA A 196 17.91 -3.76 5.20
CA ALA A 196 17.26 -4.80 4.42
C ALA A 196 15.99 -5.30 5.10
N TRP A 197 15.11 -5.89 4.30
CA TRP A 197 13.92 -6.58 4.76
C TRP A 197 13.93 -8.03 4.28
N TRP A 198 13.71 -8.95 5.20
CA TRP A 198 13.51 -10.35 4.93
C TRP A 198 12.02 -10.67 4.92
N ILE A 199 11.54 -11.27 3.84
CA ILE A 199 10.17 -11.72 3.68
C ILE A 199 10.20 -13.26 3.69
N PRO A 200 9.86 -13.91 4.82
CA PRO A 200 9.98 -15.36 4.97
C PRO A 200 8.94 -16.13 4.16
N GLY A 201 7.72 -15.59 4.04
CA GLY A 201 6.61 -16.25 3.36
C GLY A 201 6.68 -16.10 1.84
N ALA A 202 6.23 -17.15 1.13
CA ALA A 202 5.93 -17.03 -0.28
C ALA A 202 4.80 -16.01 -0.48
N HIS A 203 4.90 -15.16 -1.49
CA HIS A 203 3.98 -14.05 -1.70
C HIS A 203 3.80 -13.76 -3.20
N PRO A 204 2.63 -13.28 -3.61
CA PRO A 204 2.41 -12.86 -4.98
C PRO A 204 3.28 -11.63 -5.29
N LEU A 205 3.94 -11.68 -6.43
CA LEU A 205 4.65 -10.55 -6.99
C LEU A 205 3.75 -9.80 -7.96
N GLY A 206 3.43 -8.54 -7.65
CA GLY A 206 2.69 -7.63 -8.52
C GLY A 206 3.60 -6.52 -9.06
N TYR A 207 3.47 -6.22 -10.35
CA TYR A 207 4.29 -5.19 -11.03
C TYR A 207 3.48 -3.99 -11.49
N LEU A 208 2.19 -4.21 -11.84
CA LEU A 208 1.34 -3.20 -12.43
C LEU A 208 -0.10 -3.35 -11.93
N SER A 209 -0.75 -2.21 -11.73
CA SER A 209 -2.21 -2.13 -11.77
C SER A 209 -2.60 -1.66 -13.17
N ARG A 210 -3.58 -2.30 -13.79
CA ARG A 210 -4.22 -1.79 -15.01
C ARG A 210 -4.88 -0.44 -14.69
N ALA A 211 -5.20 0.35 -15.73
CA ALA A 211 -5.88 1.64 -15.59
C ALA A 211 -7.21 1.57 -14.79
N ASP A 212 -7.86 0.39 -14.76
CA ASP A 212 -9.05 0.09 -13.97
C ASP A 212 -8.75 -0.31 -12.51
N GLY A 213 -7.48 -0.25 -12.09
CA GLY A 213 -7.01 -0.66 -10.77
C GLY A 213 -6.76 -2.16 -10.62
N THR A 214 -7.01 -2.98 -11.65
CA THR A 214 -6.82 -4.43 -11.58
C THR A 214 -5.34 -4.77 -11.45
N GLU A 215 -4.97 -5.38 -10.34
CA GLU A 215 -3.62 -5.89 -10.12
C GLU A 215 -3.34 -7.09 -11.03
N ILE A 216 -2.19 -7.06 -11.72
CA ILE A 216 -1.73 -8.20 -12.51
C ILE A 216 -0.64 -8.93 -11.71
N PRO A 217 -0.96 -10.01 -10.99
CA PRO A 217 0.06 -10.85 -10.38
C PRO A 217 0.87 -11.54 -11.47
N LEU A 218 2.18 -11.39 -11.41
CA LEU A 218 3.06 -12.01 -12.40
C LEU A 218 3.32 -13.47 -12.04
N ARG A 219 3.79 -13.68 -10.81
CA ARG A 219 4.18 -14.99 -10.28
C ARG A 219 4.18 -15.03 -8.76
N GLN A 220 4.28 -16.24 -8.22
CA GLN A 220 4.62 -16.43 -6.82
C GLN A 220 6.12 -16.21 -6.62
N ALA A 221 6.48 -15.37 -5.66
CA ALA A 221 7.84 -15.25 -5.15
C ALA A 221 8.01 -16.13 -3.91
N GLY A 222 9.18 -16.74 -3.78
CA GLY A 222 9.58 -17.48 -2.57
C GLY A 222 10.03 -16.55 -1.44
N PRO A 223 10.69 -17.10 -0.41
CA PRO A 223 11.37 -16.28 0.58
C PRO A 223 12.32 -15.30 -0.10
N THR A 224 12.27 -14.04 0.33
CA THR A 224 12.88 -12.93 -0.39
C THR A 224 13.60 -11.98 0.55
N LEU A 225 14.85 -11.66 0.24
CA LEU A 225 15.58 -10.55 0.85
C LEU A 225 15.56 -9.35 -0.09
N ILE A 226 15.17 -8.18 0.40
CA ILE A 226 15.25 -6.91 -0.32
C ILE A 226 16.20 -5.96 0.40
N TRP A 227 17.09 -5.31 -0.34
CA TRP A 227 17.98 -4.28 0.19
C TRP A 227 18.27 -3.24 -0.88
N GLN A 228 18.77 -2.10 -0.45
CA GLN A 228 19.25 -1.06 -1.34
C GLN A 228 20.73 -0.81 -1.02
N GLN A 229 21.55 -0.74 -2.06
CA GLN A 229 22.94 -0.34 -1.96
C GLN A 229 23.21 0.71 -3.04
N ASP A 230 23.72 1.86 -2.62
CA ASP A 230 23.85 3.05 -3.47
C ASP A 230 22.49 3.45 -4.08
N ALA A 231 22.42 3.66 -5.40
CA ALA A 231 21.18 3.93 -6.13
C ALA A 231 20.47 2.67 -6.64
N LEU A 232 20.99 1.48 -6.34
CA LEU A 232 20.47 0.21 -6.84
C LEU A 232 19.69 -0.56 -5.78
N ASN A 233 18.58 -1.10 -6.23
CA ASN A 233 17.70 -1.94 -5.46
C ASN A 233 17.95 -3.40 -5.84
N TYR A 234 17.98 -4.24 -4.83
CA TYR A 234 18.29 -5.64 -4.97
C TYR A 234 17.19 -6.49 -4.35
N ARG A 235 16.86 -7.58 -5.05
CA ARG A 235 15.93 -8.59 -4.56
C ARG A 235 16.53 -9.97 -4.78
N LEU A 236 16.82 -10.68 -3.69
CA LEU A 236 17.30 -12.06 -3.72
C LEU A 236 16.17 -13.00 -3.30
N GLU A 237 15.74 -13.88 -4.20
CA GLU A 237 14.70 -14.88 -3.98
C GLU A 237 15.28 -16.31 -3.98
N GLY A 238 14.57 -17.23 -3.32
CA GLY A 238 14.83 -18.67 -3.43
C GLY A 238 15.82 -19.22 -2.39
N VAL A 239 16.48 -18.36 -1.62
CA VAL A 239 17.30 -18.76 -0.46
C VAL A 239 16.39 -19.09 0.72
N ARG A 240 16.67 -20.17 1.46
CA ARG A 240 15.71 -20.75 2.43
C ARG A 240 15.63 -20.00 3.76
N THR A 241 16.74 -19.40 4.19
CA THR A 241 16.81 -18.72 5.50
C THR A 241 17.31 -17.29 5.36
N LYS A 242 16.93 -16.46 6.33
CA LYS A 242 17.37 -15.07 6.43
C LYS A 242 18.89 -14.98 6.51
N GLU A 243 19.49 -15.83 7.33
CA GLU A 243 20.92 -15.85 7.60
C GLU A 243 21.71 -16.22 6.33
N GLU A 244 21.25 -17.24 5.60
CA GLU A 244 21.85 -17.62 4.33
C GLU A 244 21.67 -16.53 3.28
N ALA A 245 20.48 -15.93 3.17
CA ALA A 245 20.21 -14.85 2.23
C ALA A 245 21.12 -13.64 2.49
N VAL A 246 21.32 -13.26 3.75
CA VAL A 246 22.25 -12.20 4.16
C VAL A 246 23.69 -12.55 3.80
N ARG A 247 24.15 -13.78 4.07
CA ARG A 247 25.52 -14.21 3.70
C ARG A 247 25.75 -14.14 2.19
N VAL A 248 24.78 -14.63 1.41
CA VAL A 248 24.86 -14.59 -0.06
C VAL A 248 24.85 -13.15 -0.55
N ALA A 249 23.92 -12.32 -0.08
CA ALA A 249 23.84 -10.91 -0.46
C ALA A 249 25.11 -10.12 -0.06
N ALA A 250 25.77 -10.46 1.03
CA ALA A 250 27.03 -9.83 1.44
C ALA A 250 28.21 -10.13 0.50
N SER A 251 28.07 -11.12 -0.39
CA SER A 251 29.06 -11.44 -1.44
C SER A 251 28.90 -10.61 -2.72
N LEU A 252 27.96 -9.66 -2.73
CA LEU A 252 27.69 -8.79 -3.87
C LEU A 252 28.93 -7.96 -4.21
N GLY A 253 29.30 -7.94 -5.50
CA GLY A 253 30.32 -7.04 -6.02
C GLY A 253 30.70 -7.37 -7.45
#